data_AF-A0A932K510-F1
#
_entry.id   AF-A0A932K510-F1
#
_cell.length_a   1.000
_cell.length_b   1.000
_cell.length_c   1.000
_cell.angle_alpha   90.00
_cell.angle_beta   90.00
_cell.angle_gamma   90.00
#
_symmetry.space_group_name_H-M   'P 1'
#
loop_
_entity.id
_entity.type
_entity.pdbx_description
1 polymer ?
#
loop_
_entity_poly.entity_id
_entity_poly.type
_entity_poly.pdbx_seq_one_letter_code
_entity_poly.pdbx_strand_id
1 'polypeptide(L)'
;QGYEVTVPLPRVALASETLPSLIAAFEAEYTRLYQRLTPGAKVEVLNWRVRARGPKPELSLAAPVSTLTPGGSAPKGARPAYFPEAGAFIACPVYNRYRLAVGQRFAGPAIVEERESTAVLGPRAHVEVDRFLNLVVTLEG
;
A
#
# COMPACT_ATOMS: atom_id res chain seq x y z
N GLN A 1 0.15 -17.73 34.38
CA GLN A 1 0.29 -16.98 33.11
C GLN A 1 -1.07 -17.05 32.41
N GLY A 2 -1.79 -15.93 32.35
CA GLY A 2 -3.08 -15.86 31.65
C GLY A 2 -2.84 -15.54 30.18
N TYR A 3 -3.41 -16.34 29.27
CA TYR A 3 -3.38 -16.04 27.85
C TYR A 3 -4.69 -15.32 27.49
N GLU A 4 -4.59 -14.11 26.94
CA GLU A 4 -5.75 -13.37 26.43
C GLU A 4 -6.11 -13.91 25.04
N VAL A 5 -7.36 -14.35 24.87
CA VAL A 5 -7.90 -14.84 23.59
C VAL A 5 -8.95 -13.86 23.10
N THR A 6 -8.78 -13.37 21.87
CA THR A 6 -9.79 -12.52 21.25
C THR A 6 -10.89 -13.39 20.66
N VAL A 7 -12.10 -13.29 21.21
CA VAL A 7 -13.27 -14.04 20.77
C VAL A 7 -14.19 -13.10 19.99
N PRO A 8 -14.49 -13.37 18.70
CA PRO A 8 -15.51 -12.65 17.96
C PRO A 8 -16.87 -12.85 18.64
N LEU A 9 -17.51 -11.75 19.04
CA LEU A 9 -18.83 -11.84 19.65
C LEU A 9 -19.90 -12.15 18.58
N PRO A 10 -20.88 -13.01 18.88
CA PRO A 10 -22.04 -13.17 18.03
C PRO A 10 -22.78 -11.83 17.87
N ARG A 11 -23.40 -11.60 16.71
CA ARG A 11 -24.20 -10.38 16.43
C ARG A 11 -25.57 -10.44 17.13
N VAL A 12 -25.57 -10.70 18.42
CA VAL A 12 -26.76 -10.75 19.27
C VAL A 12 -26.60 -9.77 20.42
N ALA A 13 -27.72 -9.32 20.99
CA ALA A 13 -27.68 -8.52 22.21
C ALA A 13 -27.03 -9.34 23.33
N LEU A 14 -26.12 -8.73 24.09
CA LEU A 14 -25.52 -9.36 25.25
C LEU A 14 -26.55 -9.39 26.38
N ALA A 15 -26.98 -10.59 26.75
CA ALA A 15 -27.92 -10.84 27.83
C ALA A 15 -27.57 -12.17 28.54
N SER A 16 -28.17 -12.42 29.70
CA SER A 16 -27.90 -13.62 30.50
C SER A 16 -28.11 -14.92 29.72
N GLU A 17 -29.08 -14.93 28.79
CA GLU A 17 -29.39 -16.07 27.92
C GLU A 17 -28.28 -16.35 26.89
N THR A 18 -27.45 -15.35 26.58
CA THR A 18 -26.33 -15.46 25.62
C THR A 18 -25.02 -15.89 26.27
N LEU A 19 -24.95 -15.95 27.61
CA LEU A 19 -23.72 -16.32 28.32
C LEU A 19 -23.18 -17.72 27.91
N PRO A 20 -24.01 -18.77 27.74
CA PRO A 20 -23.52 -20.07 27.29
C PRO A 20 -22.87 -20.03 25.90
N SER A 21 -23.37 -19.21 24.97
CA SER A 21 -22.80 -19.11 23.62
C SER A 21 -21.47 -18.36 23.59
N LEU A 22 -21.29 -17.38 24.49
CA LEU A 22 -20.00 -16.70 24.69
C LEU A 22 -18.94 -17.65 25.25
N ILE A 23 -19.30 -18.48 26.22
CA ILE A 23 -18.41 -19.50 26.79
C ILE A 23 -18.00 -20.50 25.71
N ALA A 24 -18.96 -21.02 24.95
CA ALA A 24 -18.68 -21.95 23.85
C ALA A 24 -17.77 -21.32 22.77
N ALA A 25 -17.98 -20.04 22.44
CA ALA A 25 -17.12 -19.32 21.49
C ALA A 25 -15.69 -19.15 22.00
N PHE A 26 -15.52 -18.87 23.31
CA PHE A 26 -14.21 -18.84 23.95
C PHE A 26 -13.53 -20.21 23.93
N GLU A 27 -14.24 -21.27 24.34
CA GLU A 27 -13.70 -22.62 24.37
C GLU A 27 -13.28 -23.12 22.99
N ALA A 28 -14.07 -22.81 21.95
CA ALA A 28 -13.73 -23.12 20.57
C ALA A 28 -12.42 -22.42 20.14
N GLU A 29 -12.29 -21.12 20.40
CA GLU A 29 -11.10 -20.36 20.02
C GLU A 29 -9.86 -20.74 20.86
N TYR A 30 -10.06 -21.00 22.15
CA TYR A 30 -9.01 -21.48 23.05
C TYR A 30 -8.51 -22.86 22.61
N THR A 31 -9.41 -23.79 22.29
CA THR A 31 -9.05 -25.11 21.76
C THR A 31 -8.36 -24.99 20.40
N ARG A 32 -8.80 -24.08 19.53
CA ARG A 32 -8.15 -23.83 18.24
C ARG A 32 -6.70 -23.38 18.40
N LEU A 33 -6.41 -22.54 19.41
CA LEU A 33 -5.07 -22.00 19.67
C LEU A 33 -4.17 -22.96 20.46
N TYR A 34 -4.71 -23.65 21.46
CA TYR A 34 -3.94 -24.42 22.45
C TYR A 34 -4.18 -25.93 22.41
N GLN A 35 -5.08 -26.42 21.56
CA GLN A 35 -5.42 -27.83 21.37
C GLN A 35 -5.91 -28.56 22.63
N ARG A 36 -6.31 -27.82 23.66
CA ARG A 36 -6.83 -28.36 24.92
C ARG A 36 -7.73 -27.35 25.60
N LEU A 37 -8.64 -27.86 26.42
CA LEU A 37 -9.36 -27.08 27.43
C LEU A 37 -8.78 -27.42 28.80
N THR A 38 -8.88 -26.48 29.73
CA THR A 38 -8.51 -26.73 31.13
C THR A 38 -9.78 -27.10 31.91
N PRO A 39 -9.98 -28.37 32.30
CA PRO A 39 -11.20 -28.78 33.00
C PRO A 39 -11.40 -28.00 34.30
N GLY A 40 -12.61 -27.49 34.52
CA GLY A 40 -12.97 -26.74 35.73
C GLY A 40 -12.44 -25.30 35.80
N ALA A 41 -11.72 -24.82 34.77
CA ALA A 41 -11.34 -23.41 34.70
C ALA A 41 -12.56 -22.53 34.44
N LYS A 42 -12.69 -21.42 35.19
CA LYS A 42 -13.72 -20.41 34.95
C LYS A 42 -13.27 -19.48 33.82
N VAL A 43 -14.19 -19.13 32.93
CA VAL A 43 -13.98 -18.10 31.92
C VAL A 43 -14.15 -16.72 32.56
N GLU A 44 -13.21 -15.82 32.30
CA GLU A 44 -13.24 -14.43 32.75
C GLU A 44 -13.09 -13.50 31.55
N VAL A 45 -13.92 -12.46 31.48
CA VAL A 45 -13.81 -11.43 30.45
C VAL A 45 -12.96 -10.30 30.98
N LEU A 46 -11.77 -10.12 30.39
CA LEU A 46 -10.84 -9.06 30.78
C LEU A 46 -11.11 -7.73 30.07
N ASN A 47 -11.48 -7.79 28.78
CA ASN A 47 -11.63 -6.63 27.92
C ASN A 47 -12.81 -6.79 26.94
N TRP A 48 -13.50 -5.69 26.66
CA TRP A 48 -14.47 -5.60 25.57
C TRP A 48 -13.93 -4.69 24.46
N ARG A 49 -14.01 -5.11 23.21
CA ARG A 49 -13.55 -4.32 22.05
C ARG A 49 -14.68 -4.09 21.06
N VAL A 50 -14.85 -2.84 20.65
CA VAL A 50 -15.76 -2.42 19.58
C VAL A 50 -14.96 -1.83 18.43
N ARG A 51 -15.31 -2.19 17.19
CA ARG A 51 -14.81 -1.55 15.98
C ARG A 51 -15.97 -0.84 15.28
N ALA A 52 -15.87 0.49 15.19
CA ALA A 52 -16.81 1.30 14.43
C ALA A 52 -16.17 1.75 13.10
N ARG A 53 -17.02 2.04 12.09
CA ARG A 53 -16.60 2.58 10.80
C ARG A 53 -17.56 3.71 10.40
N GLY A 54 -17.01 4.87 10.06
CA GLY A 54 -17.78 5.98 9.47
C GLY A 54 -17.83 5.90 7.94
N PRO A 55 -18.54 6.83 7.28
CA PRO A 55 -18.55 6.95 5.83
C PRO A 55 -17.12 7.05 5.28
N LYS A 56 -16.89 6.49 4.09
CA LYS A 56 -15.60 6.63 3.41
C LYS A 56 -15.45 8.10 2.96
N PRO A 57 -14.34 8.80 3.28
CA PRO A 57 -14.14 10.15 2.78
C PRO A 57 -14.02 10.13 1.25
N GLU A 58 -14.59 11.14 0.60
CA GLU A 58 -14.34 11.38 -0.82
C GLU A 58 -12.97 12.06 -0.97
N LEU A 59 -12.00 11.32 -1.50
CA LEU A 59 -10.70 11.84 -1.86
C LEU A 59 -10.67 12.09 -3.36
N SER A 60 -10.59 13.35 -3.77
CA SER A 60 -10.31 13.69 -5.16
C SER A 60 -8.80 13.60 -5.38
N LEU A 61 -8.37 12.55 -6.07
CA LEU A 61 -6.99 12.38 -6.54
C LEU A 61 -6.77 13.06 -7.91
N ALA A 62 -7.71 13.88 -8.38
CA ALA A 62 -7.59 14.55 -9.66
C ALA A 62 -6.38 15.48 -9.64
N ALA A 63 -5.43 15.25 -10.56
CA ALA A 63 -4.33 16.17 -10.78
C ALA A 63 -4.89 17.56 -11.12
N PRO A 64 -4.36 18.65 -10.54
CA PRO A 64 -4.79 20.00 -10.92
C PRO A 64 -4.61 20.17 -12.43
N VAL A 65 -5.68 20.61 -13.10
CA VAL A 65 -5.82 20.81 -14.56
C VAL A 65 -4.63 21.57 -15.20
N SER A 66 -3.88 22.33 -14.40
CA SER A 66 -2.67 23.04 -14.79
C SER A 66 -1.51 22.17 -15.30
N THR A 67 -1.49 20.84 -15.10
CA THR A 67 -0.45 19.96 -15.68
C THR A 67 -0.80 19.40 -17.06
N LEU A 68 -1.98 19.75 -17.60
CA LEU A 68 -2.41 19.36 -18.94
C LEU A 68 -1.88 20.35 -19.99
N THR A 69 -0.56 20.46 -20.13
CA THR A 69 0.00 21.10 -21.33
C THR A 69 0.21 20.01 -22.39
N PRO A 70 -0.48 20.05 -23.54
CA PRO A 70 -0.22 19.14 -24.64
C PRO A 70 1.24 19.31 -25.10
N GLY A 71 2.03 18.24 -25.07
CA GLY A 71 3.40 18.24 -25.61
C GLY A 71 4.47 17.55 -24.77
N GLY A 72 4.19 17.25 -23.49
CA GLY A 72 5.18 16.64 -22.58
C GLY A 72 6.38 17.57 -22.29
N SER A 73 7.05 17.37 -21.15
CA SER A 73 8.28 18.12 -20.87
C SER A 73 9.49 17.49 -21.54
N ALA A 74 10.27 18.31 -22.23
CA ALA A 74 11.63 17.97 -22.61
C ALA A 74 12.50 17.71 -21.35
N PRO A 75 13.54 16.87 -21.46
CA PRO A 75 14.55 16.75 -20.41
C PRO A 75 15.18 18.10 -20.06
N LYS A 76 15.48 18.34 -18.79
CA LYS A 76 16.19 19.55 -18.30
C LYS A 76 17.71 19.47 -18.47
N GLY A 77 18.22 18.37 -19.01
CA GLY A 77 19.64 18.11 -19.21
C GLY A 77 19.93 16.61 -19.33
N ALA A 78 21.21 16.25 -19.26
CA ALA A 78 21.65 14.86 -19.22
C ALA A 78 22.69 14.65 -18.12
N ARG A 79 22.70 13.47 -17.48
CA ARG A 79 23.69 13.06 -16.47
C ARG A 79 24.16 11.63 -16.72
N PRO A 80 25.46 11.32 -16.58
CA PRO A 80 25.93 9.95 -16.67
C PRO A 80 25.47 9.13 -15.46
N ALA A 81 24.96 7.92 -15.71
CA ALA A 81 24.63 6.93 -14.69
C ALA A 81 25.18 5.55 -15.10
N TYR A 82 25.74 4.81 -14.15
CA TYR A 82 26.28 3.48 -14.40
C TYR A 82 25.17 2.43 -14.33
N PHE A 83 25.04 1.60 -15.37
CA PHE A 83 24.10 0.48 -15.40
C PHE A 83 24.87 -0.83 -15.50
N PRO A 84 24.80 -1.72 -14.48
CA PRO A 84 25.49 -3.01 -14.50
C PRO A 84 25.12 -3.88 -15.70
N GLU A 85 23.85 -3.86 -16.13
CA GLU A 85 23.36 -4.59 -17.32
C GLU A 85 24.02 -4.14 -18.64
N ALA A 86 24.53 -2.90 -18.68
CA ALA A 86 25.27 -2.38 -19.82
C ALA A 86 26.80 -2.35 -19.57
N GLY A 87 27.25 -2.64 -18.35
CA GLY A 87 28.66 -2.56 -17.95
C GLY A 87 29.31 -1.18 -18.08
N ALA A 88 28.53 -0.10 -18.26
CA ALA A 88 29.02 1.22 -18.63
C ALA A 88 28.21 2.37 -18.02
N PHE A 89 28.82 3.57 -18.01
CA PHE A 89 28.09 4.81 -17.79
C PHE A 89 27.36 5.22 -19.06
N ILE A 90 26.06 5.48 -18.95
CA ILE A 90 25.21 5.96 -20.04
C ILE A 90 24.74 7.38 -19.70
N ALA A 91 24.79 8.29 -20.68
CA ALA A 91 24.23 9.63 -20.53
C ALA A 91 22.69 9.56 -20.53
N CYS A 92 22.08 9.76 -19.36
CA CYS A 92 20.64 9.71 -19.18
C CYS A 92 20.01 11.10 -19.30
N PRO A 93 18.96 11.30 -20.11
CA PRO A 93 18.11 12.48 -19.99
C PRO A 93 17.55 12.60 -18.57
N VAL A 94 17.60 13.82 -18.03
CA VAL A 94 17.08 14.14 -16.70
C VAL A 94 15.77 14.89 -16.85
N TYR A 95 14.68 14.36 -16.31
CA TYR A 95 13.36 14.98 -16.31
C TYR A 95 13.10 15.66 -14.96
N ASN A 96 12.44 16.83 -15.00
CA ASN A 96 11.84 17.42 -13.82
C ASN A 96 10.47 16.77 -13.59
N ARG A 97 10.30 16.05 -12.48
CA ARG A 97 9.06 15.36 -12.12
C ARG A 97 7.82 16.24 -12.25
N TYR A 98 7.91 17.49 -11.81
CA TYR A 98 6.79 18.44 -11.77
C TYR A 98 6.42 19.05 -13.13
N ARG A 99 7.17 18.72 -14.19
CA ARG A 99 6.87 19.14 -15.56
C ARG A 99 6.31 18.01 -16.43
N LEU A 100 6.29 16.78 -15.91
CA LEU A 100 5.75 15.64 -16.65
C LEU A 100 4.23 15.75 -16.77
N ALA A 101 3.72 15.59 -17.99
CA ALA A 101 2.29 15.67 -18.28
C ALA A 101 1.62 14.29 -18.20
N VAL A 102 0.33 14.26 -17.87
CA VAL A 102 -0.49 13.03 -17.97
C VAL A 102 -0.41 12.48 -19.39
N GLY A 103 -0.22 11.17 -19.52
CA GLY A 103 -0.06 10.46 -20.79
C GLY A 103 1.31 10.61 -21.44
N GLN A 104 2.24 11.38 -20.85
CA GLN A 104 3.60 11.48 -21.37
C GLN A 104 4.30 10.12 -21.27
N ARG A 105 4.93 9.71 -22.37
CA ARG A 105 5.68 8.46 -22.48
C ARG A 105 7.14 8.72 -22.86
N PHE A 106 8.05 7.94 -22.30
CA PHE A 106 9.46 7.95 -22.64
C PHE A 106 10.12 6.61 -22.28
N ALA A 107 11.22 6.28 -22.95
CA ALA A 107 12.03 5.11 -22.66
C ALA A 107 13.19 5.45 -21.73
N GLY A 108 13.67 4.47 -20.99
CA GLY A 108 14.96 4.49 -20.34
C GLY A 108 16.11 4.26 -21.34
N PRO A 109 17.37 4.45 -20.91
CA PRO A 109 17.76 4.84 -19.55
C PRO A 109 17.50 6.33 -19.30
N ALA A 110 16.86 6.67 -18.18
CA ALA A 110 16.44 8.04 -17.87
C ALA A 110 16.48 8.30 -16.35
N ILE A 111 16.57 9.57 -15.97
CA ILE A 111 16.51 10.00 -14.56
C ILE A 111 15.34 10.96 -14.39
N VAL A 112 14.48 10.72 -13.41
CA VAL A 112 13.41 11.66 -13.04
C VAL A 112 13.71 12.20 -11.64
N GLU A 113 13.93 13.50 -11.54
CA GLU A 113 14.27 14.16 -10.28
C GLU A 113 13.04 14.86 -9.68
N GLU A 114 12.85 14.64 -8.39
CA GLU A 114 11.86 15.25 -7.52
C GLU A 114 12.57 15.90 -6.31
N ARG A 115 11.91 16.82 -5.59
CA ARG A 115 12.50 17.44 -4.40
C ARG A 115 12.88 16.41 -3.32
N GLU A 116 12.09 15.35 -3.20
CA GLU A 116 12.20 14.36 -2.11
C GLU A 116 12.63 12.98 -2.60
N SER A 117 12.82 12.79 -3.91
CA SER A 117 13.16 11.49 -4.50
C SER A 117 13.84 11.62 -5.87
N THR A 118 14.46 10.56 -6.34
CA THR A 118 14.98 10.44 -7.70
C THR A 118 14.74 9.04 -8.22
N ALA A 119 14.03 8.92 -9.34
CA ALA A 119 13.84 7.64 -10.02
C ALA A 119 14.88 7.47 -11.12
N VAL A 120 15.68 6.40 -11.04
CA VAL A 120 16.65 6.01 -12.07
C VAL A 120 16.06 4.83 -12.84
N LEU A 121 15.84 5.03 -14.14
CA LEU A 121 15.18 4.09 -15.03
C LEU A 121 16.22 3.44 -15.93
N GLY A 122 16.28 2.11 -15.93
CA GLY A 122 17.25 1.35 -16.70
C GLY A 122 16.97 1.31 -18.21
N PRO A 123 17.92 0.85 -19.03
CA PRO A 123 17.79 0.73 -20.48
C PRO A 123 16.54 0.01 -21.00
N ARG A 124 16.01 -0.98 -20.26
CA ARG A 124 14.81 -1.75 -20.65
C ARG A 124 13.50 -1.17 -20.10
N ALA A 125 13.53 0.03 -19.53
CA ALA A 125 12.36 0.66 -18.94
C ALA A 125 11.53 1.42 -19.98
N HIS A 126 10.22 1.26 -19.92
CA HIS A 126 9.25 2.12 -20.57
C HIS A 126 8.40 2.80 -19.51
N VAL A 127 8.25 4.12 -19.62
CA VAL A 127 7.54 4.92 -18.63
C VAL A 127 6.33 5.58 -19.26
N GLU A 128 5.21 5.51 -18.55
CA GLU A 128 4.00 6.30 -18.80
C GLU A 128 3.61 7.05 -17.54
N VAL A 129 3.21 8.31 -17.70
CA VAL A 129 2.64 9.12 -16.63
C VAL A 129 1.12 8.90 -16.63
N ASP A 130 0.58 8.24 -15.61
CA ASP A 130 -0.86 7.96 -15.55
C ASP A 130 -1.70 9.22 -15.23
N ARG A 131 -3.03 9.06 -15.21
CA ARG A 131 -3.98 10.15 -14.90
C ARG A 131 -3.86 10.75 -13.49
N PHE A 132 -3.21 10.03 -12.57
CA PHE A 132 -2.92 10.47 -11.21
C PHE A 132 -1.49 10.99 -11.09
N LEU A 133 -0.82 11.22 -12.23
CA LEU A 133 0.57 11.57 -12.36
C LEU A 133 1.54 10.50 -11.89
N ASN A 134 1.15 9.26 -11.58
CA ASN A 134 2.13 8.22 -11.21
C ASN A 134 3.09 7.92 -12.36
N LEU A 135 4.34 7.58 -12.05
CA LEU A 135 5.27 6.98 -13.02
C LEU A 135 5.00 5.48 -13.08
N VAL A 136 4.35 5.02 -14.14
CA VAL A 136 4.14 3.59 -14.39
C VAL A 136 5.31 3.10 -15.22
N VAL A 137 6.11 2.19 -14.66
CA VAL A 137 7.32 1.66 -15.29
C VAL A 137 7.12 0.20 -15.64
N THR A 138 7.26 -0.12 -16.93
CA THR A 138 7.29 -1.50 -17.43
C THR A 138 8.71 -1.85 -17.83
N LEU A 139 9.17 -3.05 -17.48
CA LEU A 139 10.47 -3.57 -17.87
C LEU A 139 10.27 -4.66 -18.92
N GLU A 140 10.89 -4.51 -20.08
CA GLU A 140 10.91 -5.59 -21.08
C GLU A 140 12.01 -6.61 -20.76
N GLY A 141 11.68 -7.88 -20.95
CA GLY A 141 12.52 -9.05 -20.62
C GLY A 141 13.61 -9.28 -21.65
#